data_AF-A0A336N2F2-F1
#
_entry.id   AF-A0A336N2F2-F1
#
_cell.length_a   1.000
_cell.length_b   1.000
_cell.length_c   1.000
_cell.angle_alpha   90.00
_cell.angle_beta   90.00
_cell.angle_gamma   90.00
#
_symmetry.space_group_name_H-M   'P 1'
#
loop_
_entity.id
_entity.type
_entity.pdbx_description
1 polymer ?
#
loop_
_entity_poly.entity_id
_entity_poly.type
_entity_poly.pdbx_seq_one_letter_code
_entity_poly.pdbx_strand_id
1 'polypeptide(L)'
;MLTSGYLSDKVFKGHRAPPMLLFLTGVLVAIFVYWKNPAGNPLVDNICLVAIGFLIYGPVMMIGLQAADLVPRVATGTATGLTGLFGYLLGSASAGYVMGKLVDLFGWDGGFYALIVSCFLGFGFIAVTLFHKPNATK
;
A
#
# COMPACT_ATOMS: atom_id res chain seq x y z
N MET A 1 3.59 -6.19 11.63
CA MET A 1 4.15 -7.51 11.24
C MET A 1 3.39 -8.68 11.88
N LEU A 2 3.27 -8.78 13.21
CA LEU A 2 2.58 -9.92 13.84
C LEU A 2 1.04 -9.87 13.73
N THR A 3 0.43 -8.71 13.97
CA THR A 3 -1.05 -8.55 13.92
C THR A 3 -1.61 -8.47 12.51
N SER A 4 -0.85 -7.90 11.55
CA SER A 4 -1.26 -7.85 10.14
C SER A 4 -1.18 -9.21 9.46
N GLY A 5 -0.15 -10.01 9.79
CA GLY A 5 -0.05 -11.42 9.38
C GLY A 5 -1.16 -12.27 9.99
N TYR A 6 -1.42 -12.13 11.29
CA TYR A 6 -2.48 -12.88 11.97
C TYR A 6 -3.90 -12.53 11.49
N LEU A 7 -4.19 -11.25 11.25
CA LEU A 7 -5.49 -10.81 10.72
C LEU A 7 -5.68 -11.27 9.26
N SER A 8 -4.61 -11.28 8.47
CA SER A 8 -4.62 -11.81 7.10
C SER A 8 -4.80 -13.33 7.06
N ASP A 9 -4.12 -14.08 7.94
CA ASP A 9 -4.16 -15.55 7.95
C ASP A 9 -5.48 -16.10 8.50
N LYS A 10 -6.05 -15.49 9.55
CA LYS A 10 -7.23 -16.05 10.23
C LYS A 10 -8.57 -15.64 9.61
N VAL A 11 -8.62 -14.54 8.85
CA VAL A 11 -9.87 -14.00 8.29
C VAL A 11 -10.05 -14.32 6.79
N PHE A 12 -8.97 -14.41 5.99
CA PHE A 12 -9.09 -14.40 4.52
C PHE A 12 -8.78 -15.70 3.76
N LYS A 13 -8.59 -16.82 4.47
CA LYS A 13 -8.58 -18.19 3.89
C LYS A 13 -7.80 -18.30 2.56
N GLY A 14 -6.57 -17.79 2.52
CA GLY A 14 -5.65 -17.97 1.39
C GLY A 14 -5.78 -17.01 0.20
N HIS A 15 -6.66 -16.00 0.24
CA HIS A 15 -6.71 -14.96 -0.81
C HIS A 15 -5.84 -13.76 -0.43
N ARG A 16 -4.84 -13.42 -1.26
CA ARG A 16 -3.85 -12.37 -0.95
C ARG A 16 -4.33 -10.94 -1.26
N ALA A 17 -5.32 -10.76 -2.14
CA ALA A 17 -5.82 -9.44 -2.55
C ALA A 17 -6.83 -8.76 -1.59
N PRO A 18 -7.79 -9.47 -0.96
CA PRO A 18 -8.73 -8.84 0.00
C PRO A 18 -8.06 -8.20 1.23
N PRO A 19 -7.03 -8.81 1.86
CA PRO A 19 -6.32 -8.18 2.97
C PRO A 19 -5.62 -6.88 2.52
N MET A 20 -5.02 -6.86 1.33
CA MET A 20 -4.38 -5.65 0.79
C MET A 20 -5.35 -4.48 0.67
N LEU A 21 -6.58 -4.72 0.19
CA LEU A 21 -7.63 -3.70 0.09
C LEU A 21 -8.07 -3.17 1.46
N LEU A 22 -8.15 -4.03 2.47
CA LEU A 22 -8.48 -3.61 3.85
C LEU A 22 -7.38 -2.75 4.49
N PHE A 23 -6.11 -3.12 4.30
CA PHE A 23 -5.02 -2.28 4.78
C PHE A 23 -4.97 -0.95 4.03
N LEU A 24 -5.18 -0.94 2.71
CA LEU A 24 -5.17 0.27 1.91
C LEU A 24 -6.34 1.21 2.27
N THR A 25 -7.52 0.67 2.61
CA THR A 25 -8.67 1.47 3.06
C THR A 25 -8.36 2.11 4.42
N GLY A 26 -7.77 1.35 5.34
CA GLY A 26 -7.34 1.89 6.64
C GLY A 26 -6.27 2.98 6.51
N VAL A 27 -5.32 2.85 5.58
CA VAL A 27 -4.33 3.89 5.27
C VAL A 27 -5.03 5.15 4.73
N LEU A 28 -5.96 5.01 3.80
CA LEU A 28 -6.72 6.14 3.24
C LEU A 28 -7.49 6.90 4.33
N VAL A 29 -8.18 6.17 5.21
CA VAL A 29 -8.90 6.78 6.35
C VAL A 29 -7.94 7.51 7.28
N ALA A 30 -6.79 6.91 7.62
CA ALA A 30 -5.81 7.55 8.49
C ALA A 30 -5.18 8.81 7.87
N ILE A 31 -4.91 8.81 6.56
CA ILE A 31 -4.44 10.00 5.82
C ILE A 31 -5.52 11.08 5.81
N PHE A 32 -6.79 10.71 5.61
CA PHE A 32 -7.89 11.67 5.59
C PHE A 32 -8.13 12.31 6.96
N VAL A 33 -8.05 11.52 8.04
CA VAL A 33 -8.13 12.01 9.42
C VAL A 33 -6.96 12.94 9.73
N TYR A 34 -5.74 12.59 9.30
CA TYR A 34 -4.56 13.43 9.45
C TYR A 34 -4.71 14.78 8.71
N TRP A 35 -5.22 14.77 7.48
CA TRP A 35 -5.42 16.00 6.71
C TRP A 35 -6.50 16.91 7.28
N LYS A 36 -7.57 16.34 7.87
CA LYS A 36 -8.66 17.11 8.49
C LYS A 36 -8.43 17.48 9.94
N ASN A 37 -7.31 17.09 10.55
CA ASN A 37 -7.03 17.40 11.95
C ASN A 37 -6.62 18.88 12.11
N PRO A 38 -7.35 19.70 12.87
CA PRO A 38 -6.95 21.09 13.13
C PRO A 38 -5.73 21.17 14.04
N ALA A 39 -4.91 22.21 13.86
CA ALA A 39 -3.71 22.47 14.66
C ALA A 39 -4.06 22.58 16.16
N GLY A 40 -3.55 21.65 16.98
CA GLY A 40 -3.80 21.61 18.43
C GLY A 40 -3.90 20.21 19.05
N ASN A 41 -4.01 19.14 18.25
CA ASN A 41 -4.10 17.75 18.73
C ASN A 41 -2.90 16.88 18.30
N PRO A 42 -1.71 17.08 18.89
CA PRO A 42 -0.52 16.29 18.56
C PRO A 42 -0.67 14.79 18.90
N LEU A 43 -1.58 14.45 19.83
CA LEU A 43 -1.92 13.06 20.13
C LEU A 43 -2.59 12.36 18.95
N VAL A 44 -3.46 13.05 18.22
CA VAL A 44 -4.16 12.49 17.05
C VAL A 44 -3.19 12.30 15.89
N ASP A 45 -2.26 13.24 15.68
CA ASP A 45 -1.21 13.12 14.68
C ASP A 45 -0.29 11.93 14.96
N ASN A 46 0.14 11.76 16.22
CA ASN A 46 0.97 10.63 16.63
C ASN A 46 0.26 9.29 16.42
N ILE A 47 -1.02 9.19 16.80
CA ILE A 47 -1.81 7.97 16.60
C ILE A 47 -1.99 7.69 15.10
N CYS A 48 -2.27 8.72 14.29
CA CYS A 48 -2.42 8.57 12.84
C CYS A 48 -1.10 8.14 12.19
N LEU A 49 0.04 8.72 12.56
CA LEU A 49 1.35 8.34 12.02
C LEU A 49 1.73 6.91 12.41
N VAL A 50 1.46 6.50 13.66
CA VAL A 50 1.65 5.11 14.10
C VAL A 50 0.74 4.16 13.31
N ALA A 51 -0.52 4.53 13.10
CA ALA A 51 -1.46 3.74 12.31
C ALA A 51 -1.01 3.63 10.85
N ILE A 52 -0.68 4.74 10.19
CA ILE A 52 -0.20 4.76 8.81
C ILE A 52 1.05 3.88 8.66
N GLY A 53 2.03 4.06 9.55
CA GLY A 53 3.24 3.23 9.57
C GLY A 53 2.92 1.75 9.74
N PHE A 54 2.04 1.40 10.68
CA PHE A 54 1.66 0.01 10.91
C PHE A 54 0.89 -0.61 9.71
N LEU A 55 -0.03 0.14 9.10
CA LEU A 55 -0.90 -0.36 8.04
C LEU A 55 -0.19 -0.45 6.67
N ILE A 56 0.74 0.46 6.33
CA ILE A 56 1.44 0.45 5.03
C ILE A 56 2.30 -0.81 4.84
N TYR A 57 2.89 -1.35 5.91
CA TYR A 57 3.71 -2.56 5.80
C TYR A 57 2.90 -3.81 5.42
N GLY A 58 1.58 -3.83 5.64
CA GLY A 58 0.72 -4.94 5.25
C GLY A 58 0.73 -5.17 3.73
N PRO A 59 0.26 -4.20 2.92
CA PRO A 59 0.25 -4.28 1.47
C PRO A 59 1.64 -4.54 0.87
N VAL A 60 2.68 -3.85 1.36
CA VAL A 60 4.05 -3.97 0.83
C VAL A 60 4.56 -5.43 0.90
N MET A 61 4.30 -6.13 2.00
CA MET A 61 4.68 -7.54 2.12
C MET A 61 3.85 -8.44 1.20
N MET A 62 2.55 -8.18 1.10
CA MET A 62 1.63 -9.02 0.33
C MET A 62 1.83 -8.90 -1.19
N ILE A 63 2.32 -7.76 -1.70
CA ILE A 63 2.70 -7.59 -3.11
C ILE A 63 3.85 -8.54 -3.48
N GLY A 64 4.90 -8.62 -2.65
CA GLY A 64 6.03 -9.52 -2.89
C GLY A 64 5.62 -10.99 -2.87
N LEU A 65 4.70 -11.35 -1.98
CA LEU A 65 4.06 -12.66 -1.94
C LEU A 65 3.22 -12.91 -3.21
N GLN A 66 2.41 -11.95 -3.66
CA GLN A 66 1.61 -12.13 -4.87
C GLN A 66 2.48 -12.32 -6.12
N ALA A 67 3.61 -11.60 -6.21
CA ALA A 67 4.60 -11.80 -7.27
C ALA A 67 5.22 -13.21 -7.22
N ALA A 68 5.46 -13.74 -6.02
CA ALA A 68 6.02 -15.08 -5.82
C ALA A 68 5.08 -16.19 -6.31
N ASP A 69 3.76 -16.02 -6.15
CA ASP A 69 2.75 -17.00 -6.58
C ASP A 69 2.52 -17.02 -8.10
N LEU A 70 2.81 -15.90 -8.79
CA LEU A 70 2.57 -15.76 -10.23
C LEU A 70 3.66 -16.40 -11.10
N VAL A 71 4.78 -16.82 -10.50
CA VAL A 71 6.00 -17.21 -11.22
C VAL A 71 6.49 -18.58 -10.72
N PRO A 72 7.12 -19.43 -11.56
CA PRO A 72 7.65 -20.72 -11.13
C PRO A 72 8.62 -20.59 -9.96
N ARG A 73 8.67 -21.61 -9.08
CA ARG A 73 9.47 -21.58 -7.82
C ARG A 73 10.94 -21.22 -8.00
N VAL A 74 11.52 -21.54 -9.15
CA VAL A 74 12.93 -21.25 -9.49
C VAL A 74 13.15 -19.75 -9.76
N ALA A 75 12.13 -19.03 -10.21
CA ALA A 75 12.15 -17.61 -10.54
C ALA A 75 11.37 -16.72 -9.55
N THR A 76 10.86 -17.30 -8.46
CA THR A 76 10.20 -16.55 -7.38
C THR A 76 11.11 -15.46 -6.79
N GLY A 77 12.39 -15.77 -6.57
CA GLY A 77 13.35 -14.80 -5.99
C GLY A 77 13.59 -13.59 -6.89
N THR A 78 13.68 -13.80 -8.21
CA THR A 78 13.87 -12.71 -9.18
C THR A 78 12.58 -11.91 -9.38
N ALA A 79 11.41 -12.57 -9.38
CA ALA A 79 10.12 -11.89 -9.48
C ALA A 79 9.85 -10.97 -8.28
N THR A 80 9.99 -11.48 -7.06
CA THR A 80 9.83 -10.67 -5.84
C THR A 80 10.91 -9.59 -5.77
N GLY A 81 12.16 -9.89 -6.11
CA GLY A 81 13.25 -8.91 -6.15
C GLY A 81 13.00 -7.76 -7.13
N LEU A 82 12.48 -8.07 -8.32
CA LEU A 82 12.11 -7.07 -9.33
C LEU A 82 10.97 -6.19 -8.83
N THR A 83 9.92 -6.77 -8.24
CA THR A 83 8.82 -5.95 -7.68
C THR A 83 9.30 -5.02 -6.56
N GLY A 84 10.25 -5.47 -5.73
CA GLY A 84 10.89 -4.63 -4.72
C GLY A 84 11.72 -3.51 -5.34
N LEU A 85 12.49 -3.80 -6.40
CA LEU A 85 13.26 -2.80 -7.13
C LEU A 85 12.36 -1.70 -7.71
N PHE A 86 11.30 -2.06 -8.43
CA PHE A 86 10.35 -1.07 -8.95
C PHE A 86 9.62 -0.31 -7.83
N GLY A 87 9.26 -0.98 -6.74
CA GLY A 87 8.60 -0.34 -5.59
C GLY A 87 9.47 0.68 -4.87
N TYR A 88 10.72 0.34 -4.57
CA TYR A 88 11.61 1.19 -3.77
C TYR A 88 12.48 2.14 -4.60
N LEU A 89 13.16 1.63 -5.64
CA LEU A 89 14.07 2.47 -6.43
C LEU A 89 13.30 3.43 -7.33
N LEU A 90 12.26 2.94 -8.03
CA LEU A 90 11.46 3.82 -8.89
C LEU A 90 10.34 4.50 -8.11
N GLY A 91 9.60 3.76 -7.28
CA GLY A 91 8.51 4.31 -6.48
C GLY A 91 9.00 5.30 -5.42
N SER A 92 9.75 4.86 -4.40
CA SER A 92 10.15 5.74 -3.29
C SER A 92 11.07 6.89 -3.72
N ALA A 93 12.00 6.66 -4.64
CA ALA A 93 12.89 7.75 -5.09
C ALA A 93 12.14 8.80 -5.92
N SER A 94 11.24 8.39 -6.82
CA SER A 94 10.42 9.36 -7.57
C SER A 94 9.38 10.03 -6.68
N ALA A 95 8.83 9.33 -5.67
CA ALA A 95 7.86 9.89 -4.75
C ALA A 95 8.43 11.09 -3.99
N GLY A 96 9.68 11.04 -3.54
CA GLY A 96 10.33 12.18 -2.88
C GLY A 96 10.42 13.41 -3.80
N TYR A 97 10.83 13.21 -5.06
CA TYR A 97 10.93 14.30 -6.03
C TYR A 97 9.55 14.86 -6.43
N VAL A 98 8.59 13.98 -6.73
CA VAL A 98 7.23 14.33 -7.13
C VAL A 98 6.49 15.03 -6.00
N MET A 99 6.59 14.51 -4.77
CA MET A 99 5.99 15.13 -3.58
C MET A 99 6.60 16.50 -3.31
N GLY A 100 7.92 16.65 -3.41
CA GLY A 100 8.58 17.96 -3.26
C GLY A 100 8.07 18.98 -4.28
N LYS A 101 7.98 18.60 -5.56
CA LYS A 101 7.44 19.48 -6.61
C LYS A 101 5.96 19.82 -6.43
N LEU A 102 5.15 18.87 -5.96
CA LEU A 102 3.73 19.10 -5.67
C LEU A 102 3.55 20.09 -4.51
N VAL A 103 4.35 19.96 -3.46
CA VAL A 103 4.29 20.85 -2.30
C VAL A 103 4.81 22.25 -2.66
N ASP A 104 5.84 22.36 -3.50
CA ASP A 104 6.34 23.66 -3.97
C ASP A 104 5.31 24.43 -4.83
N LEU A 105 4.52 23.73 -5.65
CA LEU A 105 3.58 24.33 -6.60
C LEU A 105 2.16 24.52 -6.04
N PHE A 106 1.65 23.52 -5.30
CA PHE A 106 0.26 23.44 -4.83
C PHE A 106 0.14 23.42 -3.30
N GLY A 107 1.25 23.59 -2.58
CA GLY A 107 1.28 23.52 -1.12
C GLY A 107 1.02 22.12 -0.58
N TRP A 108 0.85 22.05 0.73
CA TRP A 108 0.61 20.78 1.44
C TRP A 108 -0.68 20.07 1.01
N ASP A 109 -1.72 20.83 0.64
CA ASP A 109 -2.96 20.27 0.13
C ASP A 109 -2.74 19.46 -1.16
N GLY A 110 -1.93 19.97 -2.09
CA GLY A 110 -1.55 19.25 -3.31
C GLY A 110 -0.84 17.92 -3.01
N GLY A 111 0.02 17.91 -1.99
CA GLY A 111 0.67 16.69 -1.49
C GLY A 111 -0.33 15.66 -0.96
N PHE A 112 -1.30 16.08 -0.15
CA PHE A 112 -2.34 15.17 0.37
C PHE A 112 -3.26 14.66 -0.74
N TYR A 113 -3.63 15.49 -1.72
CA TYR A 113 -4.39 15.04 -2.89
C TYR A 113 -3.64 13.97 -3.67
N ALA A 114 -2.33 14.14 -3.88
CA ALA A 114 -1.51 13.14 -4.56
C ALA A 114 -1.46 11.80 -3.80
N LEU A 115 -1.35 11.84 -2.46
CA LEU A 115 -1.40 10.63 -1.61
C LEU A 115 -2.75 9.91 -1.72
N ILE A 116 -3.87 10.65 -1.69
CA ILE A 116 -5.22 10.09 -1.84
C ILE A 116 -5.38 9.46 -3.23
N VAL A 117 -4.99 10.17 -4.29
CA VAL A 117 -5.03 9.66 -5.68
C VAL A 117 -4.20 8.38 -5.82
N SER A 118 -3.01 8.33 -5.21
CA SER A 118 -2.16 7.14 -5.22
C SER A 118 -2.83 5.94 -4.53
N CYS A 119 -3.57 6.17 -3.43
CA CYS A 119 -4.34 5.12 -2.77
C CYS A 119 -5.45 4.61 -3.69
N PHE A 120 -6.19 5.49 -4.38
CA PHE A 120 -7.22 5.08 -5.34
C PHE A 120 -6.65 4.34 -6.55
N LEU A 121 -5.48 4.74 -7.07
CA LEU A 121 -4.79 3.98 -8.12
C LEU A 121 -4.37 2.60 -7.62
N GLY A 122 -3.86 2.50 -6.39
CA GLY A 122 -3.56 1.22 -5.74
C GLY A 122 -4.79 0.33 -5.60
N PHE A 123 -5.93 0.91 -5.21
CA PHE A 123 -7.23 0.22 -5.21
C PHE A 123 -7.57 -0.32 -6.59
N GLY A 124 -7.44 0.51 -7.64
CA GLY A 124 -7.71 0.12 -9.02
C GLY A 124 -6.84 -1.05 -9.46
N PHE A 125 -5.53 -0.97 -9.23
CA PHE A 125 -4.61 -2.05 -9.60
C PHE A 125 -4.87 -3.35 -8.85
N ILE A 126 -5.09 -3.28 -7.53
CA ILE A 126 -5.40 -4.48 -6.71
C ILE A 126 -6.77 -5.07 -7.09
N ALA A 127 -7.75 -4.24 -7.41
CA ALA A 127 -9.05 -4.68 -7.89
C ALA A 127 -8.92 -5.41 -9.24
N VAL A 128 -8.11 -4.91 -10.17
CA VAL A 128 -7.82 -5.60 -11.44
C VAL A 128 -7.19 -6.97 -11.19
N THR A 129 -6.24 -7.09 -10.25
CA THR A 129 -5.67 -8.40 -9.86
C THR A 129 -6.70 -9.32 -9.20
N LEU A 130 -7.75 -8.78 -8.56
CA LEU A 130 -8.85 -9.57 -7.99
C LEU A 130 -9.72 -10.22 -9.09
N PHE A 131 -9.95 -9.51 -10.20
CA PHE A 131 -10.77 -10.01 -11.32
C PHE A 131 -9.99 -10.95 -12.25
N HIS A 132 -8.66 -10.86 -12.28
CA HIS A 132 -7.81 -11.78 -13.03
C HIS A 132 -7.62 -13.10 -12.24
N LYS A 133 -8.66 -13.93 -12.19
CA LYS A 133 -8.49 -15.34 -11.79
C LYS A 133 -7.60 -16.01 -12.85
N PRO A 134 -6.44 -16.57 -12.49
CA PRO A 134 -5.77 -17.50 -13.38
C PRO A 134 -6.74 -18.65 -13.61
N ASN A 135 -7.07 -18.93 -14.88
CA ASN A 135 -7.66 -20.21 -15.24
C ASN A 135 -6.64 -21.28 -14.85
N ALA A 136 -6.75 -21.81 -13.63
CA ALA A 136 -6.07 -23.01 -13.20
C ALA A 136 -6.69 -24.19 -13.97
N THR A 137 -6.36 -24.31 -15.25
CA THR A 137 -6.44 -25.57 -15.95
C THR A 137 -5.25 -26.41 -15.51
N LYS A 138 -5.56 -27.29 -14.56
CA LYS A 138 -4.98 -28.62 -14.26
C LYS A 138 -3.50 -28.84 -14.56
#